data_AF-W4VL85-F1
#
_entry.id   AF-W4VL85-F1
#
_cell.length_a   1.000
_cell.length_b   1.000
_cell.length_c   1.000
_cell.angle_alpha   90.00
_cell.angle_beta   90.00
_cell.angle_gamma   90.00
#
_symmetry.space_group_name_H-M   'P 1'
#
loop_
_entity.id
_entity.type
_entity.pdbx_description
1 polymer ?
#
loop_
_entity_poly.entity_id
_entity_poly.type
_entity_poly.pdbx_seq_one_letter_code
_entity_poly.pdbx_strand_id
1 'polypeptide(L)'
;MHTQANLLLERNIKVYGMGTILVEPDTAEVQIGVVTQNMEAQIAQQENAMIVQEVIHSLQNIGVVQENIQTIDYSIFPQYDYVNGLQQFKGYQVTIMLAVTTSLNLIGEVIDTAIRNGG
;
A
#
# COMPACT_ATOMS: atom_id res chain seq x y z
N MET A 1 45.88 -12.82 -64.78
CA MET A 1 45.20 -11.52 -64.58
C MET A 1 43.94 -11.79 -63.77
N HIS A 2 43.76 -11.02 -62.70
CA HIS A 2 42.98 -11.35 -61.51
C HIS A 2 41.46 -11.41 -61.69
N THR A 3 40.87 -12.36 -60.96
CA THR A 3 39.48 -12.53 -60.55
C THR A 3 38.79 -11.22 -60.15
N GLN A 4 37.59 -10.96 -60.68
CA GLN A 4 36.63 -10.07 -60.01
C GLN A 4 35.47 -10.93 -59.51
N ALA A 5 35.38 -11.03 -58.19
CA ALA A 5 34.28 -11.66 -57.48
C ALA A 5 33.03 -10.79 -57.62
N ASN A 6 31.92 -11.39 -58.06
CA ASN A 6 30.59 -10.79 -57.97
C ASN A 6 30.21 -10.70 -56.49
N LEU A 7 30.39 -9.52 -55.90
CA LEU A 7 29.88 -9.21 -54.57
C LEU A 7 28.34 -9.18 -54.65
N LEU A 8 27.71 -10.18 -54.04
CA LEU A 8 26.26 -10.22 -53.82
C LEU A 8 25.85 -8.93 -53.10
N LEU A 9 25.17 -8.03 -53.80
CA LEU A 9 24.53 -6.86 -53.21
C LEU A 9 23.40 -7.36 -52.31
N GLU A 10 23.68 -7.51 -51.02
CA GLU A 10 22.65 -7.77 -50.01
C GLU A 10 21.66 -6.60 -49.96
N ARG A 11 20.44 -6.83 -50.44
CA ARG A 11 19.34 -5.86 -50.34
C ARG A 11 18.70 -5.98 -48.96
N ASN A 12 19.22 -5.24 -47.99
CA ASN A 12 18.64 -5.14 -46.65
C ASN A 12 17.82 -3.87 -46.51
N ILE A 13 16.59 -3.98 -46.02
CA ILE A 13 15.79 -2.84 -45.53
C ILE A 13 15.84 -2.90 -44.00
N LYS A 14 16.42 -1.87 -43.37
CA LYS A 14 16.38 -1.68 -41.92
C LYS A 14 15.36 -0.59 -41.61
N VAL A 15 14.41 -0.92 -40.76
CA VAL A 15 13.38 0.01 -40.29
C VAL A 15 13.58 0.18 -38.79
N TYR A 16 13.51 1.41 -38.31
CA TYR A 16 13.49 1.73 -36.89
C TYR A 16 12.10 2.30 -36.58
N GLY A 17 11.32 1.56 -35.78
CA GLY A 17 10.06 2.04 -35.24
C GLY A 17 10.25 2.38 -33.76
N MET A 18 9.96 3.62 -33.37
CA MET A 18 9.90 4.02 -31.98
C MET A 18 8.45 4.35 -31.65
N GLY A 19 7.82 3.51 -30.83
CA GLY A 19 6.50 3.77 -30.27
C GLY A 19 6.65 4.32 -28.85
N THR A 20 6.18 5.54 -28.62
CA THR A 20 6.08 6.12 -27.28
C THR A 20 4.61 6.28 -26.96
N ILE A 21 4.16 5.68 -25.86
CA ILE A 21 2.79 5.80 -25.35
C ILE A 21 2.89 6.48 -23.99
N LEU A 22 2.27 7.65 -23.87
CA LEU A 22 2.04 8.28 -22.58
C LEU A 22 0.68 7.77 -22.08
N VAL A 23 0.65 7.14 -20.91
CA VAL A 23 -0.57 6.61 -20.29
C VAL A 23 -0.76 7.31 -18.96
N GLU A 24 -2.00 7.71 -18.66
CA GLU A 24 -2.35 8.25 -17.35
C GLU A 24 -2.25 7.15 -16.28
N PRO A 25 -1.79 7.46 -15.06
CA PRO A 25 -1.83 6.51 -13.96
C PRO A 25 -3.26 6.01 -13.72
N ASP A 26 -3.44 4.70 -13.61
CA ASP A 26 -4.75 4.05 -13.46
C ASP A 26 -5.02 3.58 -12.02
N THR A 27 -3.99 3.60 -11.18
CA THR A 27 -3.97 3.05 -9.83
C THR A 27 -3.33 4.02 -8.84
N ALA A 28 -3.71 3.88 -7.56
CA ALA A 28 -3.09 4.55 -6.43
C ALA A 28 -2.90 3.58 -5.27
N GLU A 29 -1.94 3.92 -4.42
CA GLU A 29 -1.71 3.25 -3.14
C GLU A 29 -2.20 4.17 -2.01
N VAL A 30 -3.02 3.63 -1.11
CA VAL A 30 -3.52 4.30 0.09
C VAL A 30 -2.95 3.58 1.30
N GLN A 31 -2.37 4.32 2.24
CA GLN A 31 -1.91 3.77 3.52
C GLN A 31 -2.94 4.04 4.62
N ILE A 32 -3.40 2.97 5.27
CA ILE A 32 -4.41 3.02 6.33
C ILE A 32 -3.76 2.50 7.61
N GLY A 33 -3.67 3.36 8.62
CA GLY A 33 -3.18 3.00 9.96
C GLY A 33 -4.32 2.80 10.94
N VAL A 34 -4.37 1.65 11.59
CA VAL A 34 -5.28 1.38 12.72
C VAL A 34 -4.49 1.48 14.01
N VAL A 35 -4.92 2.34 14.92
CA VAL A 35 -4.22 2.62 16.19
C VAL A 35 -5.14 2.30 17.36
N THR A 36 -4.66 1.49 18.30
CA THR A 36 -5.38 1.18 19.55
C THR A 36 -4.47 1.43 20.74
N GLN A 37 -5.08 1.74 21.89
CA GLN A 37 -4.35 2.00 23.13
C GLN A 37 -5.01 1.27 24.30
N ASN A 38 -4.20 0.60 25.11
CA ASN A 38 -4.67 -0.08 26.32
C ASN A 38 -3.57 -0.16 27.37
N MET A 39 -3.92 -0.29 28.66
CA MET A 39 -2.95 -0.54 29.73
C MET A 39 -2.20 -1.87 29.56
N GLU A 40 -2.85 -2.84 28.92
CA GLU A 40 -2.29 -4.15 28.60
C GLU A 40 -1.99 -4.27 27.11
N ALA A 41 -0.73 -4.49 26.75
CA ALA A 41 -0.30 -4.60 25.35
C ALA A 41 -1.08 -5.67 24.58
N GLN A 42 -1.41 -6.79 25.24
CA GLN A 42 -2.14 -7.90 24.63
C GLN A 42 -3.58 -7.50 24.26
N ILE A 43 -4.25 -6.73 25.12
CA ILE A 43 -5.61 -6.26 24.85
C ILE A 43 -5.59 -5.26 23.68
N ALA A 44 -4.68 -4.28 23.71
CA ALA A 44 -4.53 -3.33 22.61
C ALA A 44 -4.27 -4.05 21.27
N GLN A 45 -3.46 -5.11 21.29
CA GLN A 45 -3.11 -5.90 20.11
C GLN A 45 -4.30 -6.70 19.57
N GLN A 46 -5.12 -7.29 20.44
CA GLN A 46 -6.34 -8.01 20.04
C GLN A 46 -7.38 -7.05 19.46
N GLU A 47 -7.60 -5.91 20.11
CA GLU A 47 -8.49 -4.85 19.61
C GLU A 47 -8.05 -4.37 18.23
N ASN A 48 -6.74 -4.10 18.05
CA ASN A 48 -6.20 -3.65 16.78
C ASN A 48 -6.46 -4.68 15.67
N ALA A 49 -6.19 -5.95 15.94
CA ALA A 49 -6.37 -7.03 14.98
C ALA A 49 -7.85 -7.21 14.56
N MET A 50 -8.78 -7.06 15.51
CA MET A 50 -10.22 -7.12 15.21
C MET A 50 -10.64 -5.97 14.30
N ILE A 51 -10.27 -4.73 14.63
CA ILE A 51 -10.60 -3.55 13.83
C ILE A 51 -9.97 -3.63 12.43
N VAL A 52 -8.71 -4.06 12.33
CA VAL A 52 -8.04 -4.28 11.03
C VAL A 52 -8.81 -5.30 10.19
N GLN A 53 -9.30 -6.39 10.78
CA GLN A 53 -10.07 -7.38 10.05
C GLN A 53 -11.41 -6.79 9.54
N GLU A 54 -12.07 -5.95 10.33
CA GLU A 54 -13.30 -5.25 9.92
C GLU A 54 -13.04 -4.26 8.79
N VAL A 55 -11.93 -3.51 8.83
CA VAL A 55 -11.48 -2.63 7.75
C VAL A 55 -11.24 -3.44 6.48
N ILE A 56 -10.49 -4.55 6.55
CA ILE A 56 -10.22 -5.43 5.40
C ILE A 56 -11.53 -5.92 4.79
N HIS A 57 -12.46 -6.45 5.60
CA HIS A 57 -13.76 -6.92 5.11
C HIS A 57 -14.56 -5.80 4.45
N SER A 58 -14.53 -4.60 5.01
CA SER A 58 -15.26 -3.45 4.47
C SER A 58 -14.68 -3.01 3.12
N LEU A 59 -13.36 -3.04 2.96
CA LEU A 59 -12.68 -2.76 1.69
C LEU A 59 -12.99 -3.82 0.63
N GLN A 60 -13.07 -5.09 1.02
CA GLN A 60 -13.49 -6.17 0.11
C GLN A 60 -14.92 -5.98 -0.38
N ASN A 61 -15.83 -5.50 0.48
CA ASN A 61 -17.23 -5.27 0.12
C ASN A 61 -17.41 -4.17 -0.95
N ILE A 62 -16.49 -3.21 -1.03
CA ILE A 62 -16.48 -2.16 -2.06
C ILE A 62 -15.63 -2.55 -3.29
N GLY A 63 -15.18 -3.80 -3.38
CA GLY A 63 -14.52 -4.36 -4.55
C GLY A 63 -12.99 -4.31 -4.54
N VAL A 64 -12.35 -3.95 -3.42
CA VAL A 64 -10.89 -4.10 -3.28
C VAL A 64 -10.56 -5.58 -3.08
N VAL A 65 -9.81 -6.17 -4.01
CA VAL A 65 -9.40 -7.58 -3.89
C VAL A 65 -8.37 -7.75 -2.76
N GLN A 66 -8.41 -8.89 -2.08
CA GLN A 66 -7.51 -9.20 -0.96
C GLN A 66 -6.02 -9.04 -1.34
N GLU A 67 -5.65 -9.40 -2.56
CA GLU A 67 -4.28 -9.32 -3.10
C GLU A 67 -3.74 -7.89 -3.13
N ASN A 68 -4.63 -6.90 -3.18
CA ASN A 68 -4.30 -5.48 -3.18
C ASN A 68 -4.24 -4.89 -1.77
N ILE A 69 -4.47 -5.68 -0.71
CA ILE A 69 -4.41 -5.23 0.68
C ILE A 69 -3.24 -5.93 1.35
N GLN A 70 -2.24 -5.15 1.77
CA GLN A 70 -1.00 -5.66 2.34
C GLN A 70 -0.73 -5.00 3.69
N THR A 71 -0.43 -5.78 4.73
CA THR A 71 0.15 -5.23 5.95
C THR A 71 1.60 -4.82 5.67
N ILE A 72 1.89 -3.53 5.84
CA ILE A 72 3.22 -2.97 5.56
C ILE A 72 4.00 -2.59 6.82
N ASP A 73 3.30 -2.38 7.95
CA ASP A 73 3.94 -2.10 9.22
C ASP A 73 3.12 -2.64 10.39
N TYR A 74 3.83 -3.02 11.46
CA TYR A 74 3.25 -3.39 12.73
C TYR A 74 4.17 -2.94 13.86
N SER A 75 3.62 -2.19 14.81
CA SER A 75 4.39 -1.68 15.95
C SER A 75 3.59 -1.66 17.24
N ILE A 76 4.32 -1.84 18.35
CA ILE A 76 3.79 -1.70 19.71
C ILE A 76 4.78 -0.85 20.51
N PHE A 77 4.30 0.25 21.08
CA PHE A 77 5.13 1.15 21.88
C PHE A 77 4.46 1.54 23.19
N PRO A 78 5.17 1.51 24.34
CA PRO A 78 4.67 2.08 25.57
C PRO A 78 4.55 3.60 25.43
N GLN A 79 3.42 4.14 25.89
CA GLN A 79 3.11 5.56 25.91
C GLN A 79 3.32 6.11 27.32
N TYR A 80 3.87 7.32 27.37
CA TYR A 80 4.11 8.02 28.62
C TYR A 80 3.68 9.48 28.50
N ASP A 81 3.05 9.99 29.54
CA ASP A 81 2.83 11.42 29.72
C ASP A 81 3.93 11.99 30.62
N TYR A 82 4.22 13.29 30.49
CA TYR A 82 5.14 14.00 31.37
C TYR A 82 4.36 15.01 32.19
N VAL A 83 4.15 14.71 33.46
CA VAL A 83 3.42 15.58 34.40
C VAL A 83 4.39 16.05 35.47
N ASN A 84 4.58 17.37 35.59
CA ASN A 84 5.52 18.00 36.53
C ASN A 84 6.97 17.48 36.39
N GLY A 85 7.41 17.17 35.16
CA GLY A 85 8.76 16.66 34.89
C GLY A 85 8.95 15.18 35.21
N LEU A 86 7.91 14.47 35.66
CA LEU A 86 7.94 13.03 35.91
C LEU A 86 7.25 12.28 34.77
N GLN A 87 7.93 11.24 34.28
CA GLN A 87 7.39 10.32 33.28
C GLN A 87 6.35 9.39 33.93
N GLN A 88 5.12 9.42 33.44
CA GLN A 88 4.01 8.59 33.91
C GLN A 88 3.57 7.65 32.79
N PHE A 89 3.55 6.35 33.06
CA PHE A 89 3.09 5.35 32.11
C PHE A 89 1.59 5.49 31.83
N LYS A 90 1.23 5.51 30.55
CA LYS A 90 -0.15 5.72 30.06
C LYS A 90 -0.78 4.47 29.46
N GLY A 91 0.04 3.47 29.11
CA GLY A 91 -0.41 2.26 28.44
C GLY A 91 0.48 1.93 27.24
N TYR A 92 0.04 1.00 26.42
CA TYR A 92 0.65 0.60 25.17
C TYR A 92 -0.19 1.11 24.01
N GLN A 93 0.47 1.59 22.97
CA GLN A 93 -0.13 1.87 21.68
C GLN A 93 0.28 0.77 20.71
N VAL A 94 -0.70 0.20 20.02
CA VAL A 94 -0.48 -0.75 18.92
C VAL A 94 -0.88 -0.05 17.62
N THR A 95 -0.09 -0.24 16.57
CA THR A 95 -0.37 0.28 15.23
C THR A 95 -0.15 -0.81 14.20
N ILE A 96 -1.15 -1.07 13.35
CA ILE A 96 -1.02 -1.84 12.12
C ILE A 96 -1.23 -0.88 10.96
N MET A 97 -0.32 -0.89 9.97
CA MET A 97 -0.51 -0.17 8.72
C MET A 97 -0.76 -1.13 7.56
N LEU A 98 -1.78 -0.80 6.77
CA LEU A 98 -2.12 -1.48 5.52
C LEU A 98 -1.77 -0.57 4.34
N ALA A 99 -1.13 -1.11 3.31
CA ALA A 99 -1.13 -0.54 1.97
C ALA A 99 -2.28 -1.14 1.16
N VAL A 100 -3.06 -0.29 0.51
CA VAL A 100 -4.19 -0.66 -0.32
C VAL A 100 -4.01 -0.11 -1.72
N THR A 101 -3.87 -0.99 -2.69
CA THR A 101 -3.80 -0.62 -4.10
C THR A 101 -5.20 -0.60 -4.71
N THR A 102 -5.63 0.54 -5.24
CA THR A 102 -6.98 0.70 -5.81
C THR A 102 -6.95 1.58 -7.06
N SER A 103 -8.03 1.52 -7.85
CA SER A 103 -8.19 2.43 -8.99
C SER A 103 -8.44 3.86 -8.51
N LEU A 104 -8.03 4.86 -9.30
CA LEU A 104 -8.21 6.28 -8.94
C LEU A 104 -9.68 6.64 -8.63
N ASN A 105 -10.63 5.98 -9.30
CA ASN A 105 -12.06 6.22 -9.13
C ASN A 105 -12.61 5.73 -7.78
N LEU A 106 -11.94 4.76 -7.15
CA LEU A 106 -12.36 4.14 -5.88
C LEU A 106 -11.63 4.70 -4.66
N ILE A 107 -10.62 5.58 -4.84
CA ILE A 107 -9.81 6.12 -3.74
C ILE A 107 -10.68 6.76 -2.66
N GLY A 108 -11.64 7.62 -3.05
CA GLY A 108 -12.49 8.32 -2.09
C GLY A 108 -13.33 7.35 -1.26
N GLU A 109 -13.89 6.33 -1.90
CA GLU A 109 -14.69 5.30 -1.22
C GLU A 109 -13.83 4.42 -0.31
N VAL A 110 -12.60 4.10 -0.70
CA VAL A 110 -11.62 3.37 0.12
C VAL A 110 -11.29 4.16 1.39
N ILE A 111 -10.98 5.46 1.28
CA ILE A 111 -10.67 6.32 2.42
C ILE A 111 -11.87 6.42 3.35
N ASP A 112 -13.05 6.72 2.82
CA ASP A 112 -14.28 6.86 3.58
C ASP A 112 -14.63 5.57 4.34
N THR A 113 -14.49 4.43 3.67
CA THR A 113 -14.78 3.10 4.24
C THR A 113 -13.81 2.76 5.35
N ALA A 114 -12.52 3.06 5.17
CA ALA A 114 -11.50 2.85 6.19
C ALA A 114 -11.76 3.71 7.45
N ILE A 115 -12.15 4.97 7.28
CA ILE A 115 -12.46 5.87 8.41
C ILE A 115 -13.69 5.39 9.19
N ARG A 116 -14.76 4.98 8.50
CA ARG A 116 -16.01 4.55 9.17
C ARG A 116 -15.88 3.25 9.97
N ASN A 117 -14.94 2.38 9.58
CA ASN A 117 -14.78 1.05 10.18
C ASN A 117 -13.48 0.91 11.00
N GLY A 118 -12.64 1.95 11.03
CA GLY A 118 -11.34 1.94 11.71
C GLY A 118 -11.17 3.04 12.77
N GLY A 119 -12.19 3.88 12.98
CA GLY A 119 -12.19 5.02 13.91
C GLY A 119 -13.29 4.94 14.96
#